data_AF-A0A517NW25-F1
#
_entry.id   AF-A0A517NW25-F1
#
_cell.length_a   1.000
_cell.length_b   1.000
_cell.length_c   1.000
_cell.angle_alpha   90.00
_cell.angle_beta   90.00
_cell.angle_gamma   90.00
#
_symmetry.space_group_name_H-M   'P 1'
#
loop_
_entity.id
_entity.type
_entity.pdbx_description
1 polymer ?
#
loop_
_entity_poly.entity_id
_entity_poly.type
_entity_poly.pdbx_seq_one_letter_code
_entity_poly.pdbx_strand_id
1 'polypeptide(L)'
;MTERRRPYPVTHEGETLFLADWSERLKISYHTLYGRLIRGYTDSEIILGKHNEADPLIILGAWKRPMSWWSRVFRVKPTLMRERLKRGLQHEFVVFGKPRSKPVKPVYLRVGDVAKTCGWWSLRTSQRATTIERRIKDGLCPVDAIFAVDPE
;
A
#
# COMPACT_ATOMS: atom_id res chain seq x y z
N MET A 1 39.43 -18.31 12.01
CA MET A 1 38.54 -19.22 11.24
C MET A 1 37.20 -19.24 11.94
N THR A 2 36.22 -18.47 11.45
CA THR A 2 34.86 -18.45 12.00
C THR A 2 34.14 -19.72 11.57
N GLU A 3 33.75 -20.51 12.57
CA GLU A 3 33.02 -21.76 12.42
C GLU A 3 31.84 -21.56 11.45
N ARG A 4 31.84 -22.34 10.35
CA ARG A 4 30.80 -22.23 9.31
C ARG A 4 29.45 -22.48 9.97
N ARG A 5 28.61 -21.43 9.97
CA ARG A 5 27.18 -21.42 10.31
C ARG A 5 26.56 -22.74 9.86
N ARG A 6 26.24 -23.63 10.80
CA ARG A 6 25.46 -24.82 10.46
C ARG A 6 24.13 -24.33 9.87
N PRO A 7 23.75 -24.79 8.67
CA PRO A 7 22.50 -24.38 8.08
C PRO A 7 21.36 -25.00 8.89
N TYR A 8 20.63 -24.16 9.64
CA TYR A 8 19.44 -24.58 10.37
C TYR A 8 18.21 -24.37 9.46
N PRO A 9 17.53 -25.44 9.03
CA PRO A 9 16.30 -25.32 8.25
C PRO A 9 15.15 -24.86 9.16
N VAL A 10 14.39 -23.88 8.70
CA VAL A 10 13.22 -23.31 9.40
C VAL A 10 12.01 -23.47 8.51
N THR A 11 10.95 -24.09 9.04
CA THR A 11 9.70 -24.36 8.33
C THR A 11 8.62 -23.36 8.72
N HIS A 12 8.13 -22.60 7.74
CA HIS A 12 7.02 -21.68 7.95
C HIS A 12 6.04 -21.76 6.78
N GLU A 13 4.77 -21.99 7.08
CA GLU A 13 3.69 -22.09 6.08
C GLU A 13 3.92 -23.14 4.98
N GLY A 14 4.48 -24.29 5.36
CA GLY A 14 4.74 -25.38 4.43
C GLY A 14 6.00 -25.19 3.57
N GLU A 15 6.70 -24.06 3.70
CA GLU A 15 8.01 -23.87 3.09
C GLU A 15 9.12 -24.04 4.13
N THR A 16 10.11 -24.88 3.80
CA THR A 16 11.32 -25.07 4.61
C THR A 16 12.50 -24.43 3.90
N LEU A 17 13.08 -23.39 4.49
CA LEU A 17 14.26 -22.69 3.97
C LEU A 17 15.30 -22.51 5.08
N PHE A 18 16.54 -22.19 4.73
CA PHE A 18 17.55 -21.87 5.72
C PHE A 18 17.41 -20.43 6.22
N LEU A 19 17.98 -20.16 7.39
CA LEU A 19 17.98 -18.81 7.97
C LEU A 19 18.55 -17.72 7.03
N ALA A 20 19.51 -18.07 6.18
CA ALA A 20 20.07 -17.14 5.19
C ALA A 20 19.02 -16.77 4.12
N ASP A 21 18.32 -17.76 3.59
CA ASP A 21 17.29 -17.55 2.56
C ASP A 21 16.11 -16.76 3.14
N TRP A 22 15.67 -17.11 4.36
CA TRP A 22 14.64 -16.36 5.07
C TRP A 22 15.06 -14.91 5.35
N SER A 23 16.33 -14.68 5.69
CA SER A 23 16.89 -13.35 5.89
C SER A 23 16.78 -12.50 4.62
N GLU A 24 17.16 -13.06 3.47
CA GLU A 24 17.12 -12.38 2.18
C GLU A 24 15.69 -12.10 1.70
N ARG A 25 14.80 -13.09 1.87
CA ARG A 25 13.39 -13.01 1.45
C ARG A 25 12.61 -11.99 2.26
N LEU A 26 12.77 -12.02 3.59
CA LEU A 26 12.00 -11.17 4.51
C LEU A 26 12.67 -9.82 4.78
N LYS A 27 13.90 -9.63 4.29
CA LYS A 27 14.75 -8.47 4.60
C LYS A 27 14.93 -8.26 6.12
N ILE A 28 14.98 -9.36 6.87
CA ILE A 28 15.30 -9.40 8.31
C ILE A 28 16.75 -9.82 8.42
N SER A 29 17.55 -9.19 9.28
CA SER A 29 18.97 -9.56 9.39
C SER A 29 19.14 -11.01 9.85
N TYR A 30 20.12 -11.72 9.28
CA TYR A 30 20.46 -13.07 9.70
C TYR A 30 20.71 -13.15 11.21
N HIS A 31 21.41 -12.16 11.78
CA HIS A 31 21.69 -12.10 13.22
C HIS A 31 20.41 -12.02 14.06
N THR A 32 19.38 -11.32 13.59
CA THR A 32 18.07 -11.28 14.27
C THR A 32 17.42 -12.66 14.28
N LEU A 33 17.40 -13.36 13.15
CA LEU A 33 16.79 -14.69 13.07
C LEU A 33 17.59 -15.73 13.87
N TYR A 34 18.91 -15.72 13.74
CA TYR A 34 19.82 -16.58 14.50
C TYR A 34 19.70 -16.32 16.01
N GLY A 35 19.61 -15.06 16.42
CA GLY A 35 19.38 -14.67 17.81
C GLY A 35 18.05 -15.20 18.37
N ARG A 36 17.02 -15.38 17.55
CA ARG A 36 15.75 -16.01 17.95
C ARG A 36 15.88 -17.53 18.06
N LEU A 37 16.59 -18.15 17.10
CA LEU A 37 16.87 -19.58 17.11
C LEU A 37 17.60 -20.01 18.39
N ILE A 38 18.70 -19.33 18.75
CA ILE A 38 19.48 -19.67 19.96
C ILE A 38 18.70 -19.44 21.27
N ARG A 39 17.62 -18.66 21.22
CA ARG A 39 16.70 -18.43 22.35
C ARG A 39 15.56 -19.47 22.42
N GLY A 40 15.57 -20.47 21.54
CA GLY A 40 14.60 -21.56 21.52
C GLY A 40 13.22 -21.17 20.99
N TYR A 41 13.13 -20.16 20.12
CA TYR A 41 11.87 -19.76 19.51
C TYR A 41 11.40 -20.82 18.51
N THR A 42 10.09 -20.99 18.37
CA THR A 42 9.52 -21.86 17.32
C THR A 42 9.83 -21.32 15.93
N ASP A 43 9.80 -22.17 14.90
CA ASP A 43 10.06 -21.75 13.51
C ASP A 43 9.22 -20.53 13.09
N SER A 44 7.93 -20.52 13.47
CA SER A 44 7.06 -19.39 13.19
C SER A 44 7.47 -18.12 13.95
N GLU A 45 7.91 -18.22 15.20
CA GLU A 45 8.41 -17.08 15.97
C GLU A 45 9.79 -16.60 15.52
N ILE A 46 10.62 -17.49 14.98
CA ILE A 46 11.89 -17.13 14.35
C ILE A 46 11.60 -16.22 13.15
N ILE A 47 10.66 -16.64 12.28
CA ILE A 47 10.30 -15.93 11.06
C ILE A 47 9.52 -14.63 11.33
N LEU A 48 8.44 -14.72 12.11
CA LEU A 48 7.54 -13.59 12.34
C LEU A 48 8.07 -12.64 13.43
N GLY A 49 8.95 -13.15 14.31
CA GLY A 49 9.28 -12.54 15.59
C GLY A 49 8.32 -12.99 16.68
N LYS A 50 8.73 -12.90 17.95
CA LYS A 50 7.81 -13.10 19.08
C LYS A 50 6.72 -12.03 18.96
N HIS A 51 5.48 -12.50 18.88
CA HIS A 51 4.35 -11.61 18.92
C HIS A 51 4.28 -11.02 20.34
N ASN A 52 4.29 -9.70 20.46
CA ASN A 52 3.75 -9.13 21.69
C ASN A 52 2.27 -9.52 21.68
N GLU A 53 1.74 -10.09 22.76
CA GLU A 53 0.29 -10.37 22.86
C GLU A 53 -0.55 -9.11 22.61
N ALA A 54 0.05 -7.93 22.83
CA ALA A 54 -0.51 -6.62 22.50
C ALA A 54 -0.42 -6.22 21.00
N ASP A 55 0.17 -7.02 20.11
CA ASP A 55 0.21 -6.77 18.67
C ASP A 55 -1.05 -7.37 18.01
N PRO A 56 -1.97 -6.56 17.47
CA PRO A 56 -3.21 -7.08 16.93
C PRO A 56 -3.01 -7.96 15.69
N LEU A 57 -3.87 -8.95 15.50
CA LEU A 57 -3.92 -9.76 14.27
C LEU A 57 -4.82 -9.07 13.24
N ILE A 58 -4.28 -8.83 12.05
CA ILE A 58 -4.99 -8.25 10.91
C ILE A 58 -5.18 -9.35 9.85
N ILE A 59 -6.38 -9.40 9.28
CA ILE A 59 -6.81 -10.41 8.30
C ILE A 59 -6.97 -9.72 6.95
N LEU A 60 -6.25 -10.18 5.94
CA LEU A 60 -6.40 -9.75 4.54
C LEU A 60 -6.63 -10.98 3.66
N GLY A 61 -7.84 -11.12 3.13
CA GLY A 61 -8.25 -12.36 2.45
C GLY A 61 -8.12 -13.57 3.38
N ALA A 62 -7.37 -14.59 2.95
CA ALA A 62 -7.09 -15.80 3.72
C ALA A 62 -5.94 -15.64 4.76
N TRP A 63 -5.20 -14.54 4.70
CA TRP A 63 -4.00 -14.37 5.51
C TRP A 63 -4.33 -13.68 6.83
N LYS A 64 -4.04 -14.35 7.96
CA LYS A 64 -4.17 -13.80 9.31
C LYS A 64 -2.79 -13.61 9.93
N ARG A 65 -2.32 -12.37 10.00
CA ARG A 65 -0.94 -12.05 10.42
C ARG A 65 -0.87 -10.89 11.42
N PRO A 66 0.22 -10.82 12.20
CA PRO A 66 0.61 -9.65 13.00
C PRO A 66 0.45 -8.30 12.28
N MET A 67 -0.13 -7.29 12.94
CA MET A 67 -0.13 -5.90 12.41
C MET A 67 1.30 -5.42 12.12
N SER A 68 2.27 -5.78 12.97
CA SER A 68 3.69 -5.46 12.74
C SER A 68 4.27 -6.12 11.48
N TRP A 69 3.81 -7.32 11.10
CA TRP A 69 4.20 -7.98 9.86
C TRP A 69 3.67 -7.20 8.65
N TRP A 70 2.37 -6.89 8.64
CA TRP A 70 1.75 -6.09 7.59
C TRP A 70 2.37 -4.69 7.47
N SER A 71 2.72 -4.07 8.59
CA SER A 71 3.43 -2.78 8.63
C SER A 71 4.77 -2.84 7.88
N ARG A 72 5.56 -3.90 8.09
CA ARG A 72 6.84 -4.11 7.37
C ARG A 72 6.60 -4.35 5.88
N VAL A 73 5.66 -5.23 5.55
CA VAL A 73 5.38 -5.65 4.16
C VAL A 73 4.82 -4.50 3.32
N PHE A 74 3.80 -3.80 3.81
CA PHE A 74 3.15 -2.71 3.08
C PHE A 74 3.71 -1.33 3.40
N ARG A 75 4.75 -1.25 4.25
CA ARG A 75 5.39 0.00 4.68
C ARG A 75 4.40 1.03 5.25
N VAL A 76 3.38 0.55 5.96
CA VAL A 76 2.38 1.40 6.62
C VAL A 76 2.81 1.61 8.07
N LYS A 77 2.76 2.85 8.57
CA LYS A 77 3.18 3.16 9.95
C LYS A 77 2.33 2.39 10.98
N PRO A 78 2.95 1.70 11.96
CA PRO A 78 2.20 0.96 12.99
C PRO A 78 1.23 1.83 13.79
N THR A 79 1.59 3.10 14.03
CA THR A 79 0.74 4.08 14.74
C THR A 79 -0.56 4.34 13.99
N LEU A 80 -0.47 4.57 12.68
CA LEU A 80 -1.62 4.79 11.82
C LEU A 80 -2.52 3.55 11.73
N MET A 81 -1.93 2.35 11.60
CA MET A 81 -2.69 1.10 11.61
C MET A 81 -3.42 0.91 12.93
N ARG A 82 -2.75 1.19 14.07
CA ARG A 82 -3.35 1.12 15.41
C ARG A 82 -4.50 2.10 15.58
N GLU A 83 -4.34 3.35 15.13
CA GLU A 83 -5.43 4.33 15.13
C GLU A 83 -6.62 3.86 14.29
N ARG A 84 -6.35 3.30 13.11
CA ARG A 84 -7.40 2.79 12.22
C ARG A 84 -8.16 1.63 12.86
N LEU A 85 -7.43 0.69 13.47
CA LEU A 85 -8.03 -0.44 14.20
C LEU A 85 -8.84 0.04 15.40
N LYS A 86 -8.34 1.01 16.17
CA LYS A 86 -9.06 1.64 17.30
C LYS A 86 -10.36 2.32 16.86
N ARG A 87 -10.41 2.84 15.63
CA ARG A 87 -11.62 3.40 15.00
C ARG A 87 -12.58 2.34 14.47
N GLY A 88 -12.29 1.05 14.64
CA GLY A 88 -13.13 -0.05 14.16
C GLY A 88 -13.14 -0.19 12.64
N LEU A 89 -12.08 0.24 11.95
CA LEU A 89 -11.97 0.01 10.51
C LEU A 89 -11.82 -1.47 10.19
N GLN A 90 -12.43 -1.88 9.07
CA GLN A 90 -12.18 -3.19 8.46
C GLN A 90 -10.68 -3.39 8.21
N HIS A 91 -10.20 -4.62 8.38
CA HIS A 91 -8.78 -4.95 8.34
C HIS A 91 -8.09 -4.51 7.04
N GLU A 92 -8.75 -4.59 5.90
CA GLU A 92 -8.23 -4.05 4.63
C GLU A 92 -7.98 -2.54 4.71
N PHE A 93 -8.92 -1.78 5.25
CA PHE A 93 -8.77 -0.34 5.42
C PHE A 93 -7.80 0.04 6.55
N VAL A 94 -7.52 -0.86 7.48
CA VAL A 94 -6.43 -0.67 8.46
C VAL A 94 -5.09 -0.58 7.72
N VAL A 95 -4.88 -1.43 6.73
CA VAL A 95 -3.66 -1.46 5.91
C VAL A 95 -3.69 -0.36 4.85
N PHE A 96 -4.69 -0.37 3.97
CA PHE A 96 -4.70 0.47 2.77
C PHE A 96 -5.33 1.86 2.97
N GLY A 97 -6.03 2.08 4.08
CA GLY A 97 -6.84 3.27 4.31
C GLY A 97 -8.21 3.17 3.64
N LYS A 98 -9.13 4.06 4.02
CA LYS A 98 -10.39 4.20 3.28
C LYS A 98 -10.07 4.77 1.89
N PRO A 99 -10.69 4.26 0.80
CA PRO A 99 -10.65 4.97 -0.46
C PRO A 99 -11.12 6.40 -0.24
N ARG A 100 -10.44 7.37 -0.86
CA ARG A 100 -10.90 8.77 -0.84
C ARG A 100 -12.33 8.79 -1.37
N SER A 101 -13.21 9.47 -0.62
CA SER A 101 -14.67 9.50 -0.77
C SER A 101 -15.13 9.58 -2.22
N LYS A 102 -15.99 8.62 -2.64
CA LYS A 102 -16.73 8.43 -3.92
C LYS A 102 -15.97 8.76 -5.22
N PRO A 103 -16.07 7.91 -6.28
CA PRO A 103 -15.76 8.39 -7.61
C PRO A 103 -16.64 9.62 -7.88
N VAL A 104 -16.03 10.80 -8.02
CA VAL A 104 -16.72 11.96 -8.55
C VAL A 104 -17.30 11.49 -9.89
N LYS A 105 -18.63 11.56 -10.05
CA LYS A 105 -19.23 11.25 -11.36
C LYS A 105 -18.46 12.08 -12.39
N PRO A 106 -17.78 11.44 -13.36
CA PRO A 106 -16.95 12.19 -14.29
C PRO A 106 -17.83 13.21 -15.01
N VAL A 107 -17.44 14.48 -14.93
CA VAL A 107 -18.09 15.55 -15.68
C VAL A 107 -17.64 15.41 -17.13
N TYR A 108 -18.60 15.19 -18.03
CA TYR A 108 -18.35 15.11 -19.46
C TYR A 108 -18.64 16.47 -20.08
N LEU A 109 -17.62 17.07 -20.69
CA LEU A 109 -17.74 18.25 -21.51
C LEU A 109 -18.09 17.83 -22.94
N ARG A 110 -19.19 18.38 -23.46
CA ARG A 110 -19.71 18.06 -24.80
C ARG A 110 -19.28 19.14 -25.79
N VAL A 111 -18.65 18.71 -26.88
CA VAL A 111 -18.31 19.52 -28.07
C VAL A 111 -18.89 18.79 -29.27
N GLY A 112 -19.98 19.32 -29.84
CA GLY A 112 -20.78 18.60 -30.85
C GLY A 112 -21.29 17.26 -30.32
N ASP A 113 -20.99 16.18 -31.03
CA ASP A 113 -21.39 14.81 -30.66
C ASP A 113 -20.43 14.12 -29.69
N VAL A 114 -19.29 14.75 -29.40
CA VAL A 114 -18.26 14.17 -28.55
C VAL A 114 -18.43 14.64 -27.11
N ALA A 115 -18.73 13.69 -26.21
CA ALA A 115 -18.77 13.93 -24.76
C ALA A 115 -17.58 13.21 -24.10
N LYS A 116 -16.63 13.99 -23.55
CA LYS A 116 -15.40 13.47 -22.93
C LYS A 116 -15.06 14.25 -21.66
N THR A 117 -14.24 13.67 -20.78
CA THR A 117 -13.86 14.29 -19.51
C THR A 117 -12.81 15.38 -19.72
N CYS A 118 -12.66 16.29 -18.74
CA CYS A 118 -11.58 17.29 -18.75
C CYS A 118 -10.18 16.64 -18.90
N GLY A 119 -9.95 15.47 -18.29
CA GLY A 119 -8.70 14.73 -18.45
C GLY A 119 -8.45 14.25 -19.87
N TRP A 120 -9.51 13.83 -20.58
CA TRP A 120 -9.38 13.44 -21.99
C TRP A 120 -9.08 14.65 -22.89
N TRP A 121 -9.80 15.76 -22.69
CA TRP A 121 -9.57 16.99 -23.45
C TRP A 121 -8.19 17.60 -23.16
N SER A 122 -7.75 17.57 -21.91
CA SER A 122 -6.42 18.01 -21.45
C SER A 122 -5.30 17.35 -22.24
N LEU A 123 -5.37 16.04 -22.47
CA LEU A 123 -4.38 15.30 -23.26
C LEU A 123 -4.37 15.72 -24.73
N ARG A 124 -5.50 16.18 -25.26
CA ARG A 124 -5.66 16.47 -26.69
C ARG A 124 -5.39 17.92 -27.05
N THR A 125 -5.68 18.85 -26.14
CA THR A 125 -5.48 20.29 -26.35
C THR A 125 -4.22 20.82 -25.66
N SER A 126 -3.41 19.93 -25.08
CA SER A 126 -2.19 20.27 -24.32
C SER A 126 -2.42 21.28 -23.19
N GLN A 127 -3.66 21.36 -22.70
CA GLN A 127 -4.03 22.21 -21.58
C GLN A 127 -4.14 21.37 -20.31
N ARG A 128 -3.94 21.98 -19.14
CA ARG A 128 -4.17 21.28 -17.87
C ARG A 128 -5.66 21.07 -17.66
N ALA A 129 -6.07 19.86 -17.24
CA ALA A 129 -7.47 19.56 -16.92
C ALA A 129 -8.06 20.55 -15.90
N THR A 130 -7.26 20.98 -14.92
CA THR A 130 -7.64 21.99 -13.91
C THR A 130 -7.89 23.37 -14.51
N THR A 131 -7.22 23.73 -15.60
CA THR A 131 -7.45 25.01 -16.31
C THR A 131 -8.78 24.97 -17.04
N ILE A 132 -9.06 23.87 -17.76
CA ILE A 132 -10.35 23.64 -18.42
C ILE A 132 -11.48 23.69 -17.38
N GLU A 133 -11.32 23.00 -16.24
CA GLU A 133 -12.30 23.04 -15.14
C GLU A 133 -12.51 24.43 -14.56
N ARG A 134 -11.44 25.21 -14.38
CA ARG A 134 -11.53 26.58 -13.88
C ARG A 134 -12.32 27.46 -14.84
N ARG A 135 -12.05 27.38 -16.15
CA ARG A 135 -12.77 28.15 -17.17
C ARG A 135 -14.27 27.84 -17.18
N ILE A 136 -14.65 26.56 -17.03
CA ILE A 136 -16.06 26.18 -16.87
C ILE A 136 -16.67 26.79 -15.61
N LYS A 137 -15.94 26.78 -14.48
CA LYS A 137 -16.39 27.41 -13.22
C LYS A 137 -16.53 28.93 -13.35
N ASP A 138 -15.65 29.55 -14.13
CA ASP A 138 -15.67 30.97 -14.45
C ASP A 138 -16.76 31.33 -15.48
N GLY A 139 -17.54 30.34 -15.95
CA GLY A 139 -18.72 30.53 -16.79
C GLY A 139 -18.50 30.35 -18.28
N LEU A 140 -17.31 29.94 -18.73
CA LEU A 140 -17.05 29.66 -20.14
C LEU A 140 -17.82 28.41 -20.59
N CYS A 141 -18.30 28.44 -21.82
CA CYS A 141 -18.93 27.26 -22.41
C CYS A 141 -17.88 26.16 -22.68
N PRO A 142 -18.28 24.87 -22.77
CA PRO A 142 -17.35 23.76 -22.98
C PRO A 142 -16.36 23.94 -24.14
N VAL A 143 -16.82 24.46 -25.27
CA VAL A 143 -15.98 24.68 -26.46
C VAL A 143 -14.87 25.68 -26.13
N ASP A 144 -15.21 26.86 -25.62
CA ASP A 144 -14.24 27.91 -25.31
C ASP A 144 -13.31 27.49 -24.17
N ALA A 145 -13.83 26.81 -23.16
CA ALA A 145 -13.01 26.32 -22.05
C ALA A 145 -11.95 25.32 -22.52
N ILE A 146 -12.28 24.46 -23.50
CA ILE A 146 -11.39 23.42 -24.05
C ILE A 146 -10.40 23.98 -25.07
N PHE A 147 -10.80 24.96 -25.90
CA PHE A 147 -9.99 25.44 -27.02
C PHE A 147 -9.41 26.85 -26.85
N ALA A 148 -9.68 27.53 -25.73
CA ALA A 148 -9.04 28.81 -25.45
C ALA A 148 -7.52 28.66 -25.33
N VAL A 149 -6.81 29.44 -26.13
CA VAL A 149 -5.36 29.61 -26.09
C VAL A 149 -5.05 30.55 -24.93
N ASP A 150 -4.25 30.11 -23.97
CA ASP A 150 -3.73 31.03 -22.96
C ASP A 150 -2.78 32.01 -23.68
N PRO A 151 -2.90 33.34 -23.46
CA PRO A 151 -1.88 34.27 -23.95
C PRO A 151 -0.55 33.93 -23.27
N GLU A 152 0.53 33.86 -24.07
CA GLU A 152 1.91 33.61 -23.62
C GLU A 152 2.39 34.60 -22.56
#